data_AF-A0A964TEL6-F1
#
_entry.id   AF-A0A964TEL6-F1
#
_cell.length_a   1.000
_cell.length_b   1.000
_cell.length_c   1.000
_cell.angle_alpha   90.00
_cell.angle_beta   90.00
_cell.angle_gamma   90.00
#
_symmetry.space_group_name_H-M   'P 1'
#
loop_
_entity.id
_entity.type
_entity.pdbx_description
1 polymer ?
#
loop_
_entity_poly.entity_id
_entity_poly.type
_entity_poly.pdbx_seq_one_letter_code
_entity_poly.pdbx_strand_id
1 'polypeptide(L)'
;MKLTIFILLFSTISGFSQEIKFNLFLKDSCSNRVENSFSYHLEKNGTEYHITEFDNGTILLPTKGEYELIATEIGETHKIVIDKLINSDTLIKPRIDEYIKMTNVSFTKKASKEELKKLGIIPNYRFMNCEKVCDGIETGYFSNGKIRLKAVFKNGLVIGELKRYYQSGKIKEISNYDKDGVLTKRTLFDENGEVKNE
;
A
#
# COMPACT_ATOMS: atom_id res chain seq x y z
N MET A 1 62.25 0.30 41.51
CA MET A 1 60.97 0.74 40.92
C MET A 1 60.41 -0.39 40.07
N LYS A 2 59.37 -1.08 40.55
CA LYS A 2 58.62 -2.05 39.73
C LYS A 2 57.54 -1.28 38.99
N LEU A 3 57.63 -1.24 37.66
CA LEU A 3 56.65 -0.62 36.78
C LEU A 3 55.56 -1.66 36.49
N THR A 4 54.45 -1.59 37.22
CA THR A 4 53.29 -2.44 36.97
C THR A 4 52.51 -1.86 35.79
N ILE A 5 52.58 -2.53 34.63
CA ILE A 5 51.82 -2.16 33.44
C ILE A 5 50.40 -2.74 33.59
N PHE A 6 49.41 -1.86 33.76
CA PHE A 6 47.98 -2.19 33.68
C PHE A 6 47.59 -2.30 32.20
N ILE A 7 47.43 -3.51 31.69
CA ILE A 7 46.84 -3.74 30.37
C ILE A 7 45.33 -3.62 30.52
N LEU A 8 44.77 -2.45 30.19
CA LEU A 8 43.34 -2.26 29.99
C LEU A 8 42.95 -2.91 28.65
N LEU A 9 42.49 -4.15 28.71
CA LEU A 9 41.80 -4.82 27.61
C LEU A 9 40.45 -4.13 27.39
N PHE A 10 40.42 -3.13 26.52
CA PHE A 10 39.17 -2.69 25.89
C PHE A 10 38.73 -3.78 24.92
N SER A 11 38.00 -4.78 25.42
CA SER A 11 37.19 -5.63 24.56
C SER A 11 36.07 -4.77 24.01
N THR A 12 36.22 -4.29 22.77
CA THR A 12 35.07 -3.88 21.97
C THR A 12 34.26 -5.15 21.72
N ILE A 13 33.33 -5.44 22.63
CA ILE A 13 32.25 -6.37 22.33
C ILE A 13 31.47 -5.65 21.24
N SER A 14 31.80 -5.92 19.97
CA SER A 14 30.88 -5.73 18.88
C SER A 14 29.71 -6.65 19.19
N GLY A 15 28.74 -6.11 19.94
CA GLY A 15 27.46 -6.74 20.11
C GLY A 15 26.86 -6.83 18.73
N PHE A 16 27.08 -7.97 18.05
CA PHE A 16 26.24 -8.39 16.94
C PHE A 16 24.85 -8.55 17.55
N SER A 17 24.11 -7.45 17.58
CA SER A 17 22.67 -7.49 17.79
C SER A 17 22.15 -8.49 16.76
N GLN A 18 21.53 -9.57 17.22
CA GLN A 18 20.90 -10.51 16.31
C GLN A 18 19.87 -9.72 15.50
N GLU A 19 20.00 -9.73 14.18
CA GLU A 19 19.11 -9.01 13.28
C GLU A 19 17.72 -9.64 13.38
N ILE A 20 16.72 -8.83 13.74
CA ILE A 20 15.32 -9.24 13.74
C ILE A 20 14.77 -8.98 12.35
N LYS A 21 14.12 -9.97 11.76
CA LYS A 21 13.60 -9.95 10.40
C LYS A 21 12.08 -10.03 10.42
N PHE A 22 11.45 -9.26 9.55
CA PHE A 22 10.02 -9.34 9.29
C PHE A 22 9.76 -9.46 7.78
N ASN A 23 8.85 -10.36 7.42
CA ASN A 23 8.40 -10.56 6.03
C ASN A 23 6.88 -10.41 5.97
N LEU A 24 6.39 -9.61 5.02
CA LEU A 24 4.97 -9.55 4.73
C LEU A 24 4.64 -10.37 3.49
N PHE A 25 3.61 -11.19 3.60
CA PHE A 25 2.98 -11.86 2.47
C PHE A 25 1.57 -11.32 2.26
N LEU A 26 1.10 -11.36 1.02
CA LEU A 26 -0.29 -11.10 0.68
C LEU A 26 -0.93 -12.36 0.13
N LYS A 27 -2.06 -12.76 0.71
CA LYS A 27 -2.93 -13.78 0.16
C LYS A 27 -3.99 -13.13 -0.71
N ASP A 28 -3.96 -13.43 -1.99
CA ASP A 28 -4.93 -12.95 -2.97
C ASP A 28 -6.32 -13.55 -2.69
N SER A 29 -7.31 -12.68 -2.47
CA SER A 29 -8.68 -13.09 -2.15
C SER A 29 -9.36 -13.91 -3.26
N CYS A 30 -8.88 -13.80 -4.49
CA CYS A 30 -9.51 -14.38 -5.67
C CYS A 30 -8.92 -15.75 -6.02
N SER A 31 -7.59 -15.84 -6.01
CA SER A 31 -6.83 -17.03 -6.40
C SER A 31 -6.34 -17.86 -5.22
N ASN A 32 -6.42 -17.34 -3.99
CA ASN A 32 -5.80 -17.89 -2.79
C ASN A 32 -4.26 -18.03 -2.85
N ARG A 33 -3.62 -17.47 -3.88
CA ARG A 33 -2.15 -17.45 -3.99
C ARG A 33 -1.58 -16.54 -2.91
N VAL A 34 -0.40 -16.93 -2.41
CA VAL A 34 0.34 -16.16 -1.42
C VAL A 34 1.63 -15.69 -2.06
N GLU A 35 1.86 -14.38 -2.05
CA GLU A 35 3.01 -13.74 -2.68
C GLU A 35 3.71 -12.80 -1.68
N ASN A 36 5.00 -12.55 -1.89
CA ASN A 36 5.73 -11.56 -1.09
C ASN A 36 5.16 -10.16 -1.37
N SER A 37 4.94 -9.37 -0.32
CA SER A 37 4.70 -7.95 -0.50
C SER A 37 6.02 -7.19 -0.52
N PHE A 38 6.13 -6.24 -1.44
CA PHE A 38 7.26 -5.31 -1.52
C PHE A 38 6.84 -3.86 -1.25
N SER A 39 5.63 -3.66 -0.74
CA SER A 39 5.01 -2.35 -0.56
C SER A 39 4.36 -2.28 0.81
N TYR A 40 5.22 -2.24 1.82
CA TYR A 40 4.88 -2.03 3.22
C TYR A 40 6.08 -1.47 4.00
N HIS A 41 5.80 -0.88 5.15
CA HIS A 41 6.80 -0.51 6.13
C HIS A 41 6.28 -0.81 7.54
N LEU A 42 7.18 -0.84 8.52
CA LEU A 42 6.86 -0.94 9.93
C LEU A 42 7.17 0.39 10.61
N GLU A 43 6.35 0.79 11.57
CA GLU A 43 6.59 1.98 12.38
C GLU A 43 6.62 1.61 13.87
N LYS A 44 7.55 2.21 14.62
CA LYS A 44 7.56 2.15 16.08
C LYS A 44 8.06 3.47 16.64
N ASN A 45 7.26 4.07 17.54
CA ASN A 45 7.59 5.34 18.20
C ASN A 45 7.94 6.47 17.20
N GLY A 46 7.23 6.57 16.07
CA GLY A 46 7.49 7.56 15.02
C GLY A 46 8.72 7.27 14.14
N THR A 47 9.38 6.13 14.33
CA THR A 47 10.47 5.67 13.45
C THR A 47 9.94 4.66 12.45
N GLU A 48 10.10 4.95 11.16
CA GLU A 48 9.75 4.03 10.08
C GLU A 48 10.93 3.11 9.71
N TYR A 49 10.59 1.87 9.41
CA TYR A 49 11.51 0.83 8.96
C TYR A 49 11.01 0.32 7.62
N HIS A 50 11.86 0.43 6.60
CA HIS A 50 11.52 0.10 5.21
C HIS A 50 12.27 -1.14 4.75
N ILE A 51 11.79 -1.73 3.67
CA ILE A 51 12.46 -2.84 2.98
C ILE A 51 13.78 -2.30 2.40
N THR A 52 14.88 -3.03 2.60
CA THR A 52 16.15 -2.70 1.94
C THR A 52 16.15 -3.29 0.52
N GLU A 53 16.76 -2.60 -0.44
CA GLU A 53 16.75 -3.01 -1.86
C GLU A 53 17.34 -4.42 -2.10
N PHE A 54 18.15 -4.94 -1.17
CA PHE A 54 18.81 -6.24 -1.31
C PHE A 54 18.10 -7.40 -0.61
N ASP A 55 17.14 -7.13 0.29
CA ASP A 55 16.60 -8.15 1.20
C ASP A 55 15.27 -8.78 0.74
N ASN A 56 14.96 -8.72 -0.56
CA ASN A 56 13.83 -9.45 -1.18
C ASN A 56 12.48 -9.28 -0.43
N GLY A 57 12.18 -8.06 0.04
CA GLY A 57 10.93 -7.79 0.77
C GLY A 57 11.01 -7.94 2.28
N THR A 58 12.19 -8.21 2.85
CA THR A 58 12.40 -8.30 4.31
C THR A 58 12.70 -6.94 4.90
N ILE A 59 12.15 -6.65 6.08
CA ILE A 59 12.51 -5.51 6.91
C ILE A 59 13.38 -5.98 8.08
N LEU A 60 14.49 -5.28 8.31
CA LEU A 60 15.36 -5.47 9.47
C LEU A 60 14.93 -4.54 10.60
N LEU A 61 14.79 -5.09 11.80
CA LEU A 61 14.30 -4.38 12.98
C LEU A 61 15.35 -4.38 14.10
N PRO A 62 15.48 -3.27 14.84
CA PRO A 62 16.48 -3.17 15.92
C PRO A 62 16.01 -3.81 17.22
N THR A 63 14.70 -3.96 17.44
CA THR A 63 14.15 -4.42 18.72
C THR A 63 12.89 -5.24 18.55
N LYS A 64 12.59 -6.10 19.54
CA LYS A 64 11.29 -6.76 19.69
C LYS A 64 10.24 -5.79 20.24
N GLY A 65 8.97 -6.17 20.18
CA GLY A 65 7.85 -5.44 20.76
C GLY A 65 6.76 -5.11 19.75
N GLU A 66 5.91 -4.14 20.09
CA GLU A 66 4.80 -3.71 19.24
C GLU A 66 5.28 -2.78 18.13
N TYR A 67 4.73 -3.00 16.94
CA TYR A 67 4.94 -2.19 15.73
C TYR A 67 3.59 -1.95 15.05
N GLU A 68 3.49 -0.84 14.33
CA GLU A 68 2.44 -0.64 13.34
C GLU A 68 2.96 -1.13 11.98
N LEU A 69 2.24 -2.05 11.36
CA LEU A 69 2.46 -2.53 10.00
C LEU A 69 1.59 -1.73 9.04
N ILE A 70 2.21 -0.93 8.19
CA ILE A 70 1.52 -0.14 7.18
C ILE A 70 1.71 -0.84 5.82
N ALA A 71 0.68 -1.58 5.40
CA ALA A 71 0.67 -2.29 4.13
C ALA A 71 0.14 -1.36 3.02
N THR A 72 1.03 -0.60 2.41
CA THR A 72 0.69 0.45 1.43
C THR A 72 0.02 -0.13 0.18
N GLU A 73 0.38 -1.35 -0.24
CA GLU A 73 -0.23 -2.04 -1.38
C GLU A 73 -1.75 -2.21 -1.24
N ILE A 74 -2.23 -2.50 -0.03
CA ILE A 74 -3.65 -2.74 0.27
C ILE A 74 -4.31 -1.57 1.03
N GLY A 75 -3.51 -0.60 1.46
CA GLY A 75 -3.94 0.60 2.18
C GLY A 75 -4.47 0.31 3.58
N GLU A 76 -3.91 -0.68 4.27
CA GLU A 76 -4.30 -1.09 5.63
C GLU A 76 -3.16 -0.91 6.64
N THR A 77 -3.53 -0.61 7.88
CA THR A 77 -2.61 -0.52 9.02
C THR A 77 -3.02 -1.54 10.08
N HIS A 78 -2.04 -2.31 10.57
CA HIS A 78 -2.24 -3.39 11.55
C HIS A 78 -1.26 -3.25 12.69
N LYS A 79 -1.71 -3.44 13.93
CA LYS A 79 -0.79 -3.56 15.08
C LYS A 79 -0.29 -4.99 15.17
N ILE A 80 1.02 -5.18 15.22
CA ILE A 80 1.66 -6.49 15.29
C ILE A 80 2.66 -6.57 16.43
N VAL A 81 2.95 -7.79 16.88
CA VAL A 81 3.94 -8.07 17.93
C VAL A 81 5.11 -8.83 17.32
N ILE A 82 6.31 -8.29 17.47
CA ILE A 82 7.57 -8.89 17.05
C ILE A 82 8.20 -9.56 18.28
N ASP A 83 8.16 -10.88 18.37
CA ASP A 83 8.62 -11.65 19.53
C ASP A 83 9.77 -12.62 19.22
N LYS A 84 10.01 -12.91 17.93
CA LYS A 84 11.05 -13.80 17.43
C LYS A 84 12.13 -13.03 16.67
N LEU A 85 13.20 -13.74 16.31
CA LEU A 85 14.23 -13.21 15.39
C LEU A 85 13.76 -13.19 13.94
N ILE A 86 12.86 -14.10 13.58
CA ILE A 86 12.25 -14.16 12.25
C ILE A 86 10.75 -14.17 12.46
N ASN A 87 10.09 -13.16 11.92
CA ASN A 87 8.66 -12.94 12.02
C ASN A 87 8.09 -12.81 10.61
N SER A 88 6.82 -13.13 10.46
CA SER A 88 6.10 -12.91 9.22
C SER A 88 4.62 -12.78 9.48
N ASP A 89 3.93 -12.07 8.59
CA ASP A 89 2.48 -12.01 8.57
C ASP A 89 1.95 -12.23 7.15
N THR A 90 0.68 -12.61 7.04
CA THR A 90 -0.03 -12.77 5.76
C THR A 90 -1.33 -11.99 5.79
N LEU A 91 -1.38 -10.88 5.08
CA LEU A 91 -2.60 -10.07 4.96
C LEU A 91 -3.41 -10.48 3.72
N ILE A 92 -4.70 -10.15 3.73
CA ILE A 92 -5.60 -10.44 2.61
C ILE A 92 -5.53 -9.30 1.60
N LYS A 93 -5.14 -9.59 0.36
CA LYS A 93 -5.24 -8.64 -0.75
C LYS A 93 -6.71 -8.48 -1.15
N PRO A 94 -7.25 -7.25 -1.18
CA PRO A 94 -8.64 -7.01 -1.54
C PRO A 94 -9.00 -7.53 -2.94
N ARG A 95 -10.30 -7.81 -3.15
CA ARG A 95 -10.78 -8.32 -4.45
C ARG A 95 -10.85 -7.26 -5.55
N ILE A 96 -11.07 -6.00 -5.20
CA ILE A 96 -11.32 -4.93 -6.18
C ILE A 96 -10.13 -3.99 -6.26
N ASP A 97 -9.34 -4.08 -7.31
CA ASP A 97 -8.14 -3.26 -7.47
C ASP A 97 -8.18 -2.43 -8.74
N GLU A 98 -7.41 -1.33 -8.70
CA GLU A 98 -7.21 -0.41 -9.81
C GLU A 98 -5.93 -0.80 -10.55
N TYR A 99 -6.06 -1.07 -11.84
CA TYR A 99 -4.96 -1.45 -12.72
C TYR A 99 -4.64 -0.29 -13.64
N ILE A 100 -3.41 0.22 -13.58
CA ILE A 100 -2.91 1.25 -14.48
C ILE A 100 -2.23 0.57 -15.66
N LYS A 101 -2.74 0.80 -16.87
CA LYS A 101 -2.14 0.33 -18.12
C LYS A 101 -0.96 1.23 -18.49
N MET A 102 0.25 0.70 -18.45
CA MET A 102 1.43 1.37 -19.00
C MET A 102 1.26 1.60 -20.51
N THR A 103 1.47 2.84 -20.95
CA THR A 103 1.47 3.20 -22.38
C THR A 103 2.89 3.49 -22.83
N ASN A 104 3.34 2.88 -23.93
CA ASN A 104 4.67 3.13 -24.49
C ASN A 104 4.75 4.43 -25.33
N VAL A 105 3.76 5.32 -25.19
CA VAL A 105 3.65 6.52 -26.02
C VAL A 105 4.27 7.71 -25.29
N SER A 106 5.37 8.23 -25.83
CA SER A 106 6.02 9.46 -25.37
C SER A 106 5.34 10.68 -26.03
N PHE A 107 4.89 11.65 -25.23
CA PHE A 107 4.17 12.84 -25.73
C PHE A 107 5.03 14.10 -25.66
N THR A 108 5.20 14.76 -26.80
CA THR A 108 5.86 16.07 -26.93
C THR A 108 4.95 17.17 -27.52
N LYS A 109 3.63 16.96 -27.66
CA LYS A 109 2.70 18.00 -28.17
C LYS A 109 1.25 17.90 -27.64
N LYS A 110 0.56 19.07 -27.62
CA LYS A 110 -0.85 19.30 -27.24
C LYS A 110 -1.85 18.56 -28.14
N ALA A 111 -2.09 17.27 -27.91
CA ALA A 111 -3.19 16.53 -28.52
C ALA A 111 -4.54 16.84 -27.82
N SER A 112 -5.63 16.85 -28.56
CA SER A 112 -7.00 17.01 -28.03
C SER A 112 -7.46 15.80 -27.21
N LYS A 113 -8.45 15.98 -26.33
CA LYS A 113 -9.02 14.91 -25.49
C LYS A 113 -9.55 13.75 -26.35
N GLU A 114 -10.16 14.05 -27.50
CA GLU A 114 -10.66 13.07 -28.46
C GLU A 114 -9.53 12.27 -29.11
N GLU A 115 -8.41 12.90 -29.45
CA GLU A 115 -7.22 12.21 -29.98
C GLU A 115 -6.59 11.31 -28.91
N LEU A 116 -6.48 11.79 -27.67
CA LEU A 116 -5.97 10.99 -26.55
C LEU A 116 -6.87 9.79 -26.24
N LYS A 117 -8.20 9.93 -26.36
CA LYS A 117 -9.16 8.83 -26.25
C LYS A 117 -9.00 7.80 -27.37
N LYS A 118 -8.87 8.24 -28.63
CA LYS A 118 -8.65 7.34 -29.79
C LYS A 118 -7.36 6.52 -29.67
N LEU A 119 -6.34 7.10 -29.03
CA LEU A 119 -5.05 6.44 -28.77
C LEU A 119 -5.06 5.60 -27.48
N GLY A 120 -6.16 5.54 -26.73
CA GLY A 120 -6.28 4.73 -25.51
C GLY A 120 -5.49 5.26 -24.31
N ILE A 121 -5.16 6.55 -24.28
CA ILE A 121 -4.34 7.18 -23.23
C ILE A 121 -5.20 7.69 -22.09
N ILE A 122 -6.46 8.00 -22.36
CA ILE A 122 -7.42 8.40 -21.34
C ILE A 122 -8.71 7.59 -21.54
N PRO A 123 -9.27 6.99 -20.48
CA PRO A 123 -8.61 6.63 -19.21
C PRO A 123 -7.68 5.41 -19.37
N ASN A 124 -6.47 5.50 -18.81
CA ASN A 124 -5.46 4.43 -18.81
C ASN A 124 -5.59 3.47 -17.62
N TYR A 125 -6.65 3.57 -16.82
CA TYR A 125 -6.91 2.67 -15.70
C TYR A 125 -8.14 1.80 -15.95
N ARG A 126 -8.21 0.68 -15.23
CA ARG A 126 -9.38 -0.19 -15.14
C ARG A 126 -9.51 -0.74 -13.73
N PHE A 127 -10.72 -0.73 -13.19
CA PHE A 127 -11.06 -1.48 -11.99
C PHE A 127 -11.48 -2.90 -12.37
N MET A 128 -10.91 -3.86 -11.67
CA MET A 128 -11.29 -5.26 -11.78
C MET A 128 -11.72 -5.77 -10.42
N ASN A 129 -12.73 -6.64 -10.40
CA ASN A 129 -13.09 -7.45 -9.24
C ASN A 129 -12.57 -8.85 -9.54
N CYS A 130 -11.42 -9.18 -8.96
CA CYS A 130 -10.60 -10.31 -9.38
C CYS A 130 -10.23 -10.17 -10.88
N GLU A 131 -10.32 -11.24 -11.65
CA GLU A 131 -10.02 -11.23 -13.08
C GLU A 131 -11.16 -10.66 -13.95
N LYS A 132 -12.26 -10.21 -13.33
CA LYS A 132 -13.44 -9.69 -14.03
C LYS A 132 -13.42 -8.16 -14.05
N VAL A 133 -13.59 -7.59 -15.24
CA VAL A 133 -13.81 -6.14 -15.41
C VAL A 133 -15.06 -5.72 -14.64
N CYS A 134 -14.94 -4.72 -13.76
CA CYS A 134 -16.09 -4.21 -13.01
C CYS A 134 -17.15 -3.63 -13.96
N ASP A 135 -18.42 -3.99 -13.75
CA ASP A 135 -19.54 -3.47 -14.53
C ASP A 135 -20.80 -3.45 -13.66
N GLY A 136 -21.39 -2.25 -13.48
CA GLY A 136 -22.45 -2.00 -12.52
C GLY A 136 -21.96 -1.52 -11.15
N ILE A 137 -22.79 -1.69 -10.11
CA ILE A 137 -22.48 -1.26 -8.75
C ILE A 137 -21.56 -2.28 -8.10
N GLU A 138 -20.39 -1.86 -7.65
CA GLU A 138 -19.42 -2.71 -6.95
C GLU A 138 -19.05 -2.08 -5.60
N THR A 139 -18.80 -2.93 -4.60
CA THR A 139 -18.36 -2.54 -3.26
C THR A 139 -17.15 -3.39 -2.87
N GLY A 140 -16.02 -2.74 -2.63
CA GLY A 140 -14.79 -3.37 -2.16
C GLY A 140 -14.69 -3.25 -0.64
N TYR A 141 -14.04 -4.23 -0.01
CA TYR A 141 -13.90 -4.32 1.44
C TYR A 141 -12.44 -4.39 1.86
N PHE A 142 -12.16 -3.94 3.08
CA PHE A 142 -10.93 -4.24 3.81
C PHE A 142 -10.97 -5.65 4.39
N SER A 143 -9.83 -6.16 4.85
CA SER A 143 -9.72 -7.46 5.52
C SER A 143 -10.63 -7.59 6.75
N ASN A 144 -10.92 -6.49 7.44
CA ASN A 144 -11.82 -6.43 8.60
C ASN A 144 -13.32 -6.39 8.24
N GLY A 145 -13.68 -6.48 6.95
CA GLY A 145 -15.07 -6.48 6.48
C GLY A 145 -15.71 -5.10 6.35
N LYS A 146 -15.04 -4.01 6.73
CA LYS A 146 -15.54 -2.65 6.46
C LYS A 146 -15.39 -2.28 4.99
N ILE A 147 -16.25 -1.39 4.52
CA ILE A 147 -16.20 -0.90 3.14
C ILE A 147 -14.90 -0.15 2.93
N ARG A 148 -14.18 -0.48 1.84
CA ARG A 148 -12.97 0.20 1.37
C ARG A 148 -13.27 1.14 0.21
N LEU A 149 -14.13 0.72 -0.71
CA LEU A 149 -14.59 1.55 -1.81
C LEU A 149 -15.99 1.17 -2.28
N LYS A 150 -16.70 2.12 -2.88
CA LYS A 150 -17.98 1.91 -3.56
C LYS A 150 -18.10 2.85 -4.76
N ALA A 151 -18.51 2.31 -5.91
CA ALA A 151 -18.71 3.07 -7.13
C ALA A 151 -19.67 2.34 -8.08
N VAL A 152 -20.11 3.06 -9.12
CA VAL A 152 -20.72 2.48 -10.32
C VAL A 152 -19.66 2.42 -11.41
N PHE A 153 -19.54 1.27 -12.05
CA PHE A 153 -18.58 1.02 -13.11
C PHE A 153 -19.27 0.74 -14.44
N LYS A 154 -18.62 1.11 -15.52
CA LYS A 154 -18.96 0.67 -16.88
C LYS A 154 -17.68 0.26 -17.59
N ASN A 155 -17.55 -1.01 -17.94
CA ASN A 155 -16.33 -1.57 -18.55
C ASN A 155 -15.05 -1.24 -17.75
N GLY A 156 -15.11 -1.33 -16.42
CA GLY A 156 -14.01 -1.10 -15.50
C GLY A 156 -13.68 0.37 -15.24
N LEU A 157 -14.47 1.30 -15.79
CA LEU A 157 -14.33 2.73 -15.54
C LEU A 157 -15.39 3.21 -14.57
N VAL A 158 -15.00 4.05 -13.62
CA VAL A 158 -15.96 4.71 -12.72
C VAL A 158 -16.84 5.65 -13.56
N ILE A 159 -18.14 5.60 -13.34
CA ILE A 159 -19.10 6.58 -13.84
C ILE A 159 -19.81 7.25 -12.65
N GLY A 160 -19.81 8.58 -12.62
CA GLY A 160 -20.34 9.33 -11.48
C GLY A 160 -19.41 9.26 -10.26
N GLU A 161 -19.94 8.94 -9.09
CA GLU A 161 -19.22 9.05 -7.81
C GLU A 161 -18.48 7.75 -7.43
N LEU A 162 -17.19 7.87 -7.11
CA LEU A 162 -16.39 6.92 -6.35
C LEU A 162 -16.20 7.44 -4.93
N LYS A 163 -16.53 6.60 -3.95
CA LYS A 163 -16.18 6.81 -2.55
C LYS A 163 -15.11 5.80 -2.13
N ARG A 164 -14.03 6.28 -1.53
CA ARG A 164 -13.08 5.46 -0.79
C ARG A 164 -13.13 5.80 0.68
N TYR A 165 -12.85 4.80 1.50
CA TYR A 165 -12.95 4.89 2.94
C TYR A 165 -11.63 4.55 3.59
N TYR A 166 -11.43 5.08 4.79
CA TYR A 166 -10.41 4.64 5.72
C TYR A 166 -10.84 3.33 6.39
N GLN A 167 -9.87 2.57 6.94
CA GLN A 167 -10.16 1.34 7.69
C GLN A 167 -10.98 1.61 8.96
N SER A 168 -10.99 2.86 9.43
CA SER A 168 -11.91 3.35 10.46
C SER A 168 -13.38 3.30 10.02
N GLY A 169 -13.66 3.41 8.73
CA GLY A 169 -14.98 3.55 8.10
C GLY A 169 -15.31 4.99 7.71
N LYS A 170 -14.46 5.96 8.04
CA LYS A 170 -14.61 7.36 7.62
C LYS A 170 -14.31 7.53 6.13
N ILE A 171 -14.87 8.56 5.51
CA ILE A 171 -14.60 8.87 4.10
C ILE A 171 -13.15 9.33 3.96
N LYS A 172 -12.43 8.72 3.02
CA LYS A 172 -11.04 9.08 2.65
C LYS A 172 -11.00 9.92 1.38
N GLU A 173 -11.86 9.59 0.42
CA GLU A 173 -11.91 10.25 -0.89
C GLU A 173 -13.33 10.23 -1.43
N ILE A 174 -13.73 11.35 -2.05
CA ILE A 174 -14.86 11.42 -2.96
C ILE A 174 -14.34 11.93 -4.30
N SER A 175 -14.52 11.13 -5.34
CA SER A 175 -14.11 11.46 -6.72
C SER A 175 -15.29 11.32 -7.67
N ASN A 176 -15.50 12.31 -8.54
CA ASN A 176 -16.57 12.34 -9.53
C ASN A 176 -16.00 12.19 -10.94
N TYR A 177 -16.62 11.35 -11.75
CA TYR A 177 -16.18 11.00 -13.09
C TYR A 177 -17.30 11.25 -14.11
N ASP A 178 -16.93 11.69 -15.30
CA ASP A 178 -17.86 11.74 -16.43
C ASP A 178 -18.21 10.33 -16.94
N LYS A 179 -19.16 10.26 -17.89
CA LYS A 179 -19.60 8.98 -18.50
C LYS A 179 -18.50 8.21 -19.22
N ASP A 180 -17.37 8.85 -19.51
CA ASP A 180 -16.22 8.29 -20.20
C ASP A 180 -15.09 7.93 -19.22
N GLY A 181 -15.34 7.99 -17.90
CA GLY A 181 -14.38 7.64 -16.86
C GLY A 181 -13.31 8.70 -16.62
N VAL A 182 -13.53 9.95 -17.03
CA VAL A 182 -12.59 11.06 -16.79
C VAL A 182 -12.92 11.75 -15.48
N LEU A 183 -11.93 11.87 -14.59
CA LEU A 183 -12.06 12.57 -13.32
C LEU A 183 -12.43 14.05 -13.58
N THR A 184 -13.48 14.52 -12.90
CA THR A 184 -13.99 15.89 -13.00
C THR A 184 -13.79 16.67 -11.70
N LYS A 185 -13.86 15.99 -10.55
CA LYS A 185 -13.62 16.57 -9.23
C LYS A 185 -13.10 15.48 -8.29
N ARG A 186 -12.10 15.82 -7.48
CA ARG A 186 -11.62 15.00 -6.37
C ARG A 186 -11.64 15.82 -5.09
N THR A 187 -11.98 15.17 -3.99
CA THR A 187 -11.88 15.75 -2.64
C THR A 187 -11.33 14.67 -1.72
N LEU A 188 -10.20 14.97 -1.07
CA LEU A 188 -9.54 14.10 -0.12
C LEU A 188 -9.86 14.55 1.30
N PHE A 189 -10.00 13.59 2.19
CA PHE A 189 -10.28 13.83 3.60
C PHE A 189 -9.19 13.17 4.44
N ASP A 190 -8.94 13.70 5.64
CA ASP A 190 -8.15 13.02 6.67
C ASP A 190 -9.02 12.10 7.54
N GLU A 191 -8.39 11.41 8.50
CA GLU A 191 -9.10 10.52 9.44
C GLU A 191 -9.98 11.30 10.44
N ASN A 192 -9.92 12.63 10.50
CA ASN A 192 -10.86 13.46 11.26
C ASN A 192 -12.09 13.86 10.43
N GLY A 193 -12.02 13.69 9.11
CA GLY A 193 -13.05 14.10 8.15
C GLY A 193 -12.84 15.52 7.63
N GLU A 194 -11.69 16.13 7.88
CA GLU A 194 -11.33 17.44 7.36
C GLU A 194 -10.82 17.32 5.93
N VAL A 195 -11.15 18.30 5.09
CA VAL A 195 -10.69 18.33 3.70
C VAL A 195 -9.20 18.60 3.67
N LYS A 196 -8.45 17.72 3.00
CA LYS A 196 -7.04 17.96 2.69
C LYS A 196 -6.95 18.94 1.53
N ASN A 197 -6.39 20.12 1.79
CA ASN A 197 -6.06 21.07 0.74
C ASN A 197 -4.75 20.62 0.08
N GLU A 198 -4.81 20.36 -1.23
CA GLU A 198 -3.64 20.12 -2.10
C GLU A 198 -3.01 21.45 -2.56
#